data_AF-A0A6J8DPV8-F1
#
_entry.id   AF-A0A6J8DPV8-F1
#
_cell.length_a   1.000
_cell.length_b   1.000
_cell.length_c   1.000
_cell.angle_alpha   90.00
_cell.angle_beta   90.00
_cell.angle_gamma   90.00
#
_symmetry.space_group_name_H-M   'P 1'
#
loop_
_entity.id
_entity.type
_entity.pdbx_description
1 polymer ?
#
loop_
_entity_poly.entity_id
_entity_poly.type
_entity_poly.pdbx_seq_one_letter_code
_entity_poly.pdbx_strand_id
1 'polypeptide(L)'
;MSEELTEQNIQNIARAFKDMKVKPNADTTDAFKNWMKEFSTSKMDDVVYMPYIPKLPTFSGDNRGDDVSYDLWRYQVACLIKENYRHEIIAQAIRRSVHGEASRIVMRLGVEATVDDVIDRMDSIFGSVDVKEVLLAQFYTSCQGDDEDVSSWGCKLEDILNKALQRGNICEQDTDDMLRAKFWKGLRPELRKVSMHKFDRIQEFNQLLIAMREIEEQHRQDSALKEKSSTSSPDKENISLDEKTELKAMVQKLTAQLQEKETRT
;
A
#
# COMPACT_ATOMS: atom_id res chain seq x y z
N MET A 1 31.97 34.43 -7.24
CA MET A 1 31.32 35.74 -7.41
C MET A 1 30.95 36.22 -6.02
N SER A 2 31.54 37.31 -5.58
CA SER A 2 31.32 37.88 -4.25
C SER A 2 29.90 38.42 -4.19
N GLU A 3 29.01 37.82 -3.40
CA GLU A 3 27.70 38.40 -3.13
C GLU A 3 27.93 39.75 -2.43
N GLU A 4 27.68 40.85 -3.15
CA GLU A 4 27.74 42.17 -2.55
C GLU A 4 26.70 42.27 -1.44
N LEU A 5 27.17 42.61 -0.24
CA LEU A 5 26.36 42.75 0.95
C LEU A 5 25.47 44.00 0.76
N THR A 6 24.24 43.79 0.29
CA THR A 6 23.30 44.89 0.03
C THR A 6 22.98 45.67 1.30
N GLU A 7 22.67 46.94 1.15
CA GLU A 7 22.37 47.85 2.26
C GLU A 7 21.20 47.33 3.13
N GLN A 8 20.24 46.65 2.50
CA GLN A 8 19.13 45.97 3.16
C GLN A 8 19.59 44.80 4.04
N ASN A 9 20.57 44.01 3.57
CA ASN A 9 21.14 42.90 4.33
C ASN A 9 21.89 43.43 5.55
N ILE A 10 22.63 44.54 5.41
CA ILE A 10 23.33 45.20 6.51
C ILE A 10 22.34 45.70 7.56
N GLN A 11 21.23 46.33 7.15
CA GLN A 11 20.19 46.79 8.09
C GLN A 11 19.50 45.64 8.83
N ASN A 12 19.23 44.53 8.15
CA ASN A 12 18.62 43.35 8.77
C ASN A 12 19.56 42.71 9.80
N ILE A 13 20.85 42.60 9.48
CA ILE A 13 21.89 42.11 10.39
C ILE A 13 22.03 43.03 11.61
N ALA A 14 22.06 44.35 11.39
CA ALA A 14 22.15 45.33 12.48
C ALA A 14 20.93 45.29 13.40
N ARG A 15 19.72 45.08 12.85
CA ARG A 15 18.48 44.93 13.63
C ARG A 15 18.52 43.64 14.47
N ALA A 16 18.96 42.53 13.89
CA ALA A 16 19.10 41.27 14.61
C ALA A 16 20.10 41.36 15.77
N PHE A 17 21.25 42.02 15.60
CA PHE A 17 22.20 42.22 16.69
C PHE A 17 21.65 43.13 17.81
N LYS A 18 20.87 44.15 17.45
CA LYS A 18 20.21 45.03 18.42
C LYS A 18 19.17 44.28 19.25
N ASP A 19 18.37 43.43 18.63
CA ASP A 19 17.35 42.62 19.32
C ASP A 19 18.00 41.58 20.25
N MET A 20 19.15 41.04 19.87
CA MET A 20 19.93 40.12 20.70
C MET A 20 20.74 40.80 21.81
N LYS A 21 20.72 42.15 21.91
CA LYS A 21 21.55 42.96 22.82
C LYS A 21 23.05 42.67 22.72
N VAL A 22 23.53 42.24 21.55
CA VAL A 22 24.94 41.94 21.31
C VAL A 22 25.57 43.11 20.56
N LYS A 23 26.64 43.69 21.11
CA LYS A 23 27.43 44.72 20.44
C LYS A 23 28.67 44.07 19.83
N PRO A 24 28.88 44.14 18.50
CA PRO A 24 30.13 43.70 17.89
C PRO A 24 31.28 44.52 18.47
N ASN A 25 32.30 43.86 19.01
CA ASN A 25 33.52 44.52 19.45
C ASN A 25 34.58 44.35 18.36
N ALA A 26 34.51 45.20 17.34
CA ALA A 26 35.42 45.13 16.20
C ALA A 26 35.65 46.52 15.60
N ASP A 27 36.87 47.03 15.77
CA ASP A 27 37.30 48.32 15.23
C ASP A 27 37.84 48.21 13.78
N THR A 28 37.91 47.00 13.23
CA THR A 28 38.36 46.73 11.85
C THR A 28 37.50 45.65 11.18
N THR A 29 37.46 45.68 9.84
CA THR A 29 36.68 44.73 9.02
C THR A 29 37.07 43.27 9.26
N ASP A 30 38.35 42.98 9.47
CA ASP A 30 38.84 41.63 9.73
C ASP A 30 38.52 41.17 11.16
N ALA A 31 38.58 42.07 12.14
CA ALA A 31 38.11 41.79 13.49
C ALA A 31 36.61 41.48 13.51
N PHE A 32 35.81 42.17 12.68
CA PHE A 32 34.38 41.90 12.57
C PHE A 32 34.08 40.54 11.94
N LYS A 33 34.84 40.13 10.91
CA LYS A 33 34.71 38.80 10.29
C LYS A 33 35.06 37.68 11.25
N ASN A 34 36.15 37.83 12.00
CA ASN A 34 36.55 36.85 13.01
C ASN A 34 35.53 36.79 14.15
N TRP A 35 35.06 37.95 14.63
CA TRP A 35 34.02 38.01 15.64
C TRP A 35 32.71 37.37 15.18
N MET A 36 32.28 37.58 13.93
CA MET A 36 31.11 36.88 13.39
C MET A 36 31.33 35.36 13.31
N LYS A 37 32.51 34.91 12.90
CA LYS A 37 32.84 33.48 12.86
C LYS A 37 32.77 32.88 14.25
N GLU A 38 33.38 33.51 15.25
CA GLU A 38 33.33 33.08 16.65
C GLU A 38 31.90 33.12 17.21
N PHE A 39 31.13 34.16 16.92
CA PHE A 39 29.75 34.31 17.37
C PHE A 39 28.82 33.23 16.77
N SER A 40 28.96 32.94 15.47
CA SER A 40 28.21 31.85 14.82
C SER A 40 28.59 30.49 15.38
N THR A 41 29.87 30.27 15.68
CA THR A 41 30.33 28.99 16.26
C THR A 41 29.83 28.84 17.71
N SER A 42 29.93 29.91 18.51
CA SER A 42 29.46 29.94 19.90
C SER A 42 27.94 29.80 20.05
N LYS A 43 27.15 30.31 19.10
CA LYS A 43 25.68 30.13 19.11
C LYS A 43 25.24 28.75 18.64
N MET A 44 26.05 28.03 17.88
CA MET A 44 25.75 26.65 17.49
C MET A 44 25.97 25.65 18.64
N ASP A 45 26.86 25.95 19.59
CA ASP A 45 27.09 25.08 20.75
C ASP A 45 25.96 25.17 21.81
N ASP A 46 25.15 26.23 21.79
CA ASP A 46 24.10 26.51 22.79
C ASP A 46 22.68 26.17 22.33
N VAL A 47 22.51 25.72 21.08
CA VAL A 47 21.23 25.18 20.60
C VAL A 47 21.28 23.67 20.79
N VAL A 48 20.56 23.17 21.80
CA VAL A 48 20.29 21.73 21.94
C VAL A 48 19.42 21.30 20.75
N TYR A 49 20.06 20.95 19.64
CA TYR A 49 19.40 20.35 18.50
C TYR A 49 18.98 18.94 18.93
N MET A 50 17.74 18.79 19.40
CA MET A 50 17.15 17.47 19.61
C MET A 50 16.99 16.84 18.23
N PRO A 51 17.82 15.85 17.86
CA PRO A 51 17.75 15.31 16.52
C PRO A 51 16.40 14.60 16.37
N TYR A 52 15.69 14.92 15.30
CA TYR A 52 14.45 14.23 14.96
C TYR A 52 14.74 12.75 14.76
N ILE A 53 14.03 11.89 15.50
CA ILE A 53 14.14 10.44 15.39
C ILE A 53 12.95 9.97 14.55
N PRO A 54 13.19 9.43 13.34
CA PRO A 54 12.13 8.90 12.50
C PRO A 54 11.31 7.83 13.22
N LYS A 55 10.01 7.81 12.96
CA LYS A 55 9.11 6.83 13.54
C LYS A 55 9.07 5.59 12.65
N LEU A 56 9.59 4.49 13.16
CA LEU A 56 9.41 3.15 12.58
C LEU A 56 8.12 2.50 13.10
N PRO A 57 7.48 1.61 12.32
CA PRO A 57 6.36 0.82 12.80
C PRO A 57 6.81 -0.15 13.89
N THR A 58 5.88 -0.57 14.75
CA THR A 58 6.19 -1.45 15.89
C THR A 58 6.33 -2.90 15.46
N PHE A 59 7.38 -3.57 15.93
CA PHE A 59 7.67 -4.98 15.66
C PHE A 59 8.03 -5.73 16.95
N SER A 60 7.30 -6.81 17.29
CA SER A 60 7.54 -7.58 18.52
C SER A 60 8.34 -8.87 18.34
N GLY A 61 8.51 -9.35 17.11
CA GLY A 61 9.12 -10.66 16.85
C GLY A 61 8.16 -11.85 16.96
N ASP A 62 6.87 -11.61 17.14
CA ASP A 62 5.82 -12.64 17.04
C ASP A 62 4.70 -12.09 16.14
N ASN A 63 4.14 -12.90 15.25
CA ASN A 63 3.03 -12.50 14.38
C ASN A 63 1.68 -12.47 15.15
N ARG A 64 1.72 -12.23 16.46
CA ARG A 64 0.56 -12.24 17.36
C ARG A 64 0.31 -10.82 17.85
N GLY A 65 -0.70 -10.16 17.29
CA GLY A 65 -1.14 -8.82 17.68
C GLY A 65 -1.21 -7.87 16.50
N ASP A 66 -1.20 -6.57 16.80
CA ASP A 66 -1.31 -5.47 15.83
C ASP A 66 0.06 -5.01 15.28
N ASP A 67 1.14 -5.72 15.60
CA ASP A 67 2.50 -5.40 15.17
C ASP A 67 2.73 -5.76 13.68
N VAL A 68 3.65 -5.04 13.03
CA VAL A 68 3.96 -5.29 11.62
C VAL A 68 4.81 -6.55 11.44
N SER A 69 4.78 -7.14 10.24
CA SER A 69 5.69 -8.25 9.90
C SER A 69 7.14 -7.79 9.86
N TYR A 70 8.05 -8.76 10.02
CA TYR A 70 9.49 -8.50 9.94
C TYR A 70 9.90 -7.89 8.59
N ASP A 71 9.41 -8.44 7.48
CA ASP A 71 9.72 -7.96 6.12
C ASP A 71 9.38 -6.46 5.96
N LEU A 72 8.22 -6.04 6.46
CA LEU A 72 7.78 -4.64 6.39
C LEU A 72 8.64 -3.72 7.29
N TRP A 73 8.91 -4.16 8.52
CA TRP A 73 9.76 -3.41 9.44
C TRP A 73 11.19 -3.26 8.88
N ARG A 74 11.76 -4.35 8.37
CA ARG A 74 13.11 -4.41 7.79
C ARG A 74 13.25 -3.50 6.56
N TYR A 75 12.21 -3.43 5.74
CA TYR A 75 12.14 -2.50 4.60
C TYR A 75 12.17 -1.04 5.06
N GLN A 76 11.41 -0.67 6.10
CA GLN A 76 11.42 0.70 6.64
C GLN A 76 12.78 1.10 7.20
N VAL A 77 13.48 0.16 7.87
CA VAL A 77 14.87 0.39 8.31
C VAL A 77 15.79 0.61 7.11
N ALA A 78 15.65 -0.18 6.04
CA ALA A 78 16.43 0.00 4.82
C ALA A 78 16.18 1.36 4.15
N CYS A 79 14.95 1.89 4.20
CA CYS A 79 14.64 3.25 3.74
C CYS A 79 15.45 4.29 4.52
N LEU A 80 15.51 4.20 5.85
CA LEU A 80 16.29 5.16 6.67
C LEU A 80 17.79 5.10 6.34
N ILE A 81 18.33 3.91 6.09
CA ILE A 81 19.73 3.74 5.65
C ILE A 81 19.94 4.40 4.29
N LYS A 82 19.04 4.15 3.33
CA LYS A 82 19.10 4.72 1.98
C LYS A 82 18.98 6.24 1.98
N GLU A 83 18.16 6.79 2.87
CA GLU A 83 17.98 8.23 3.08
C GLU A 83 19.18 8.88 3.82
N ASN A 84 20.22 8.09 4.13
CA ASN A 84 21.48 8.54 4.70
C ASN A 84 21.30 9.22 6.08
N TYR A 85 20.38 8.71 6.90
CA TYR A 85 20.29 9.11 8.30
C TYR A 85 21.56 8.69 9.05
N ARG A 86 21.91 9.46 10.08
CA ARG A 86 23.01 9.10 10.98
C ARG A 86 22.73 7.77 11.67
N HIS A 87 23.75 6.92 11.79
CA HIS A 87 23.64 5.59 12.41
C HIS A 87 23.05 5.65 13.83
N GLU A 88 23.42 6.66 14.63
CA GLU A 88 22.87 6.81 15.99
C GLU A 88 21.35 7.05 15.99
N ILE A 89 20.85 7.78 14.98
CA ILE A 89 19.43 8.08 14.82
C ILE A 89 18.66 6.84 14.39
N ILE A 90 19.23 6.07 13.47
CA ILE A 90 18.66 4.77 13.03
C ILE A 90 18.63 3.79 14.20
N ALA A 91 19.73 3.65 14.94
CA ALA A 91 19.81 2.77 16.10
C ALA A 91 18.76 3.15 17.17
N GLN A 92 18.56 4.45 17.39
CA GLN A 92 17.54 4.93 18.32
C GLN A 92 16.11 4.70 17.81
N ALA A 93 15.86 4.86 16.51
CA ALA A 93 14.58 4.53 15.89
C ALA A 93 14.27 3.03 16.02
N ILE A 94 15.24 2.17 15.71
CA ILE A 94 15.14 0.71 15.86
C ILE A 94 14.76 0.35 17.29
N ARG A 95 15.52 0.82 18.30
CA ARG A 95 15.26 0.54 19.71
C ARG A 95 13.85 0.94 20.17
N ARG A 96 13.32 2.05 19.64
CA ARG A 96 11.96 2.52 19.96
C ARG A 96 10.86 1.70 19.30
N SER A 97 11.17 1.08 18.17
CA SER A 97 10.21 0.33 17.36
C SER A 97 10.08 -1.14 17.71
N VAL A 98 11.07 -1.71 18.42
CA VAL A 98 11.08 -3.13 18.75
C VAL A 98 10.57 -3.40 20.17
N HIS A 99 9.68 -4.38 20.31
CA HIS A 99 9.14 -4.85 21.59
C HIS A 99 9.26 -6.38 21.69
N GLY A 100 8.72 -6.99 22.75
CA GLY A 100 8.64 -8.46 22.86
C GLY A 100 10.00 -9.18 22.72
N GLU A 101 10.03 -10.23 21.90
CA GLU A 101 11.26 -11.01 21.65
C GLU A 101 12.26 -10.22 20.79
N ALA A 102 11.79 -9.40 19.85
CA ALA A 102 12.65 -8.54 19.03
C ALA A 102 13.47 -7.58 19.92
N SER A 103 12.85 -6.98 20.94
CA SER A 103 13.56 -6.11 21.90
C SER A 103 14.60 -6.88 22.72
N ARG A 104 14.29 -8.12 23.15
CA ARG A 104 15.23 -8.97 23.88
C ARG A 104 16.46 -9.31 23.03
N ILE A 105 16.30 -9.52 21.73
CA ILE A 105 17.41 -9.74 20.80
C ILE A 105 18.33 -8.53 20.75
N VAL A 106 17.78 -7.33 20.54
CA VAL A 106 18.55 -6.08 20.52
C VAL A 106 19.27 -5.88 21.85
N MET A 107 18.61 -6.14 22.97
CA MET A 107 19.20 -6.04 24.30
C MET A 107 20.39 -6.99 24.49
N ARG A 108 20.31 -8.23 23.98
CA ARG A 108 21.38 -9.23 24.10
C ARG A 108 22.65 -8.88 23.30
N LEU A 109 22.54 -8.05 22.26
CA LEU A 109 23.69 -7.57 21.50
C LEU A 109 24.51 -6.52 22.28
N GLY A 110 23.91 -5.88 23.28
CA GLY A 110 24.56 -4.87 24.11
C GLY A 110 24.42 -3.44 23.57
N VAL A 111 24.86 -2.48 24.38
CA VAL A 111 24.68 -1.04 24.11
C VAL A 111 25.57 -0.49 22.99
N GLU A 112 26.68 -1.17 22.71
CA GLU A 112 27.67 -0.81 21.68
C GLU A 112 27.39 -1.45 20.32
N ALA A 113 26.30 -2.22 20.20
CA ALA A 113 25.93 -2.88 18.95
C ALA A 113 25.64 -1.84 17.86
N THR A 114 26.24 -2.05 16.68
CA THR A 114 26.00 -1.19 15.52
C THR A 114 24.64 -1.48 14.89
N VAL A 115 24.20 -0.60 13.99
CA VAL A 115 22.96 -0.83 13.21
C VAL A 115 23.07 -2.13 12.41
N ASP A 116 24.24 -2.40 11.82
CA ASP A 116 24.49 -3.60 11.03
C ASP A 116 24.46 -4.85 11.91
N ASP A 117 25.07 -4.84 13.10
CA ASP A 117 25.01 -5.98 14.04
C ASP A 117 23.56 -6.33 14.41
N VAL A 118 22.73 -5.30 14.63
CA VAL A 118 21.31 -5.49 14.94
C VAL A 118 20.57 -6.08 13.74
N ILE A 119 20.78 -5.53 12.55
CA ILE A 119 20.14 -5.99 11.33
C ILE A 119 20.53 -7.44 11.01
N ASP A 120 21.82 -7.76 11.04
CA ASP A 120 22.32 -9.11 10.76
C ASP A 120 21.73 -10.12 11.73
N ARG A 121 21.63 -9.74 13.02
CA ARG A 121 21.02 -10.62 14.02
C ARG A 121 19.53 -10.80 13.81
N MET A 122 18.81 -9.73 13.45
CA MET A 122 17.38 -9.79 13.17
C MET A 122 17.11 -10.61 11.89
N ASP A 123 17.89 -10.42 10.82
CA ASP A 123 17.80 -11.16 9.57
C ASP A 123 18.05 -12.66 9.81
N SER A 124 18.96 -13.01 10.72
CA SER A 124 19.23 -14.40 11.12
C SER A 124 18.09 -15.08 11.89
N ILE A 125 17.23 -14.33 12.59
CA ILE A 125 16.19 -14.89 13.48
C ILE A 125 14.81 -14.81 12.83
N PHE A 126 14.49 -13.68 12.21
CA PHE A 126 13.16 -13.36 11.67
C PHE A 126 13.12 -13.27 10.15
N GLY A 127 14.27 -13.18 9.49
CA GLY A 127 14.33 -13.22 8.04
C GLY A 127 13.75 -14.52 7.50
N SER A 128 13.05 -14.45 6.36
CA SER A 128 12.57 -15.64 5.67
C SER A 128 13.75 -16.57 5.35
N VAL A 129 13.57 -17.86 5.63
CA VAL A 129 14.54 -18.93 5.31
C VAL A 129 14.14 -19.62 3.98
N ASP A 130 13.11 -19.11 3.32
CA ASP A 130 12.56 -19.74 2.12
C ASP A 130 13.58 -19.67 0.98
N VAL A 131 13.89 -20.83 0.42
CA VAL A 131 14.78 -20.94 -0.73
C VAL A 131 14.00 -20.62 -2.00
N LYS A 132 14.66 -20.02 -2.99
CA LYS A 132 14.06 -19.61 -4.27
C LYS A 132 13.16 -20.68 -4.89
N GLU A 133 13.59 -21.93 -4.91
CA GLU A 133 12.87 -23.05 -5.52
C GLU A 133 11.53 -23.31 -4.81
N VAL A 134 11.50 -23.15 -3.48
CA VAL A 134 10.27 -23.30 -2.68
C VAL A 134 9.30 -22.17 -3.00
N LEU A 135 9.79 -20.93 -3.09
CA LEU A 135 8.97 -19.76 -3.43
C LEU A 135 8.41 -19.87 -4.86
N LEU A 136 9.22 -20.32 -5.83
CA LEU A 136 8.75 -20.54 -7.19
C LEU A 136 7.75 -21.70 -7.27
N ALA A 137 7.98 -22.79 -6.54
CA ALA A 137 7.01 -23.88 -6.44
C ALA A 137 5.68 -23.36 -5.89
N GLN A 138 5.71 -22.61 -4.79
CA GLN A 138 4.55 -21.98 -4.18
C GLN A 138 3.84 -21.04 -5.16
N PHE A 139 4.59 -20.20 -5.89
CA PHE A 139 4.06 -19.31 -6.91
C PHE A 139 3.28 -20.10 -7.97
N TYR A 140 3.87 -21.17 -8.53
CA TYR A 140 3.24 -21.94 -9.58
C TYR A 140 2.06 -22.80 -9.10
N THR A 141 2.02 -23.21 -7.83
CA THR A 141 0.92 -24.01 -7.27
C THR A 141 -0.21 -23.18 -6.66
N SER A 142 0.01 -21.88 -6.39
CA SER A 142 -1.00 -21.04 -5.76
C SER A 142 -2.21 -20.79 -6.67
N CYS A 143 -3.39 -20.69 -6.08
CA CYS A 143 -4.62 -20.31 -6.77
C CYS A 143 -5.41 -19.32 -5.90
N GLN A 144 -6.29 -18.55 -6.53
CA GLN A 144 -7.25 -17.69 -5.84
C GLN A 144 -8.14 -18.54 -4.93
N GLY A 145 -8.24 -18.15 -3.66
CA GLY A 145 -9.14 -18.77 -2.69
C GLY A 145 -10.62 -18.54 -3.02
N ASP A 146 -11.50 -19.36 -2.47
CA ASP A 146 -12.95 -19.29 -2.76
C ASP A 146 -13.57 -17.94 -2.35
N ASP A 147 -13.11 -17.37 -1.23
CA ASP A 147 -13.56 -16.07 -0.70
C ASP A 147 -12.54 -14.93 -0.95
N GLU A 148 -11.45 -15.21 -1.66
CA GLU A 148 -10.39 -14.23 -1.94
C GLU A 148 -10.79 -13.35 -3.12
N ASP A 149 -10.81 -12.02 -2.92
CA ASP A 149 -11.05 -11.09 -4.02
C ASP A 149 -9.87 -11.02 -5.00
N VAL A 150 -10.12 -10.53 -6.20
CA VAL A 150 -9.12 -10.43 -7.27
C VAL A 150 -7.88 -9.62 -6.86
N SER A 151 -8.04 -8.56 -6.07
CA SER A 151 -6.94 -7.69 -5.64
C SER A 151 -6.06 -8.42 -4.62
N SER A 152 -6.68 -9.03 -3.61
CA SER A 152 -5.97 -9.82 -2.59
C SER A 152 -5.17 -10.95 -3.23
N TRP A 153 -5.77 -11.66 -4.19
CA TRP A 153 -5.08 -12.69 -4.98
C TRP A 153 -3.88 -12.13 -5.74
N GLY A 154 -4.03 -10.98 -6.41
CA GLY A 154 -2.95 -10.30 -7.13
C GLY A 154 -1.77 -9.95 -6.22
N CYS A 155 -2.05 -9.27 -5.10
CA CYS A 155 -1.02 -8.85 -4.14
C CYS A 155 -0.25 -10.05 -3.58
N LYS A 156 -0.96 -11.12 -3.19
CA LYS A 156 -0.33 -12.35 -2.68
C LYS A 156 0.63 -12.97 -3.70
N LEU A 157 0.27 -12.93 -4.98
CA LEU A 157 1.06 -13.45 -6.08
C LEU A 157 2.34 -12.64 -6.30
N GLU A 158 2.21 -11.31 -6.30
CA GLU A 158 3.33 -10.38 -6.35
C GLU A 158 4.28 -10.57 -5.17
N ASP A 159 3.75 -10.71 -3.95
CA ASP A 159 4.54 -10.93 -2.74
C ASP A 159 5.40 -12.19 -2.84
N ILE A 160 4.82 -13.31 -3.30
CA ILE A 160 5.56 -14.56 -3.47
C ILE A 160 6.67 -14.40 -4.53
N LEU A 161 6.37 -13.76 -5.66
CA LEU A 161 7.34 -13.59 -6.73
C LEU A 161 8.46 -12.61 -6.37
N ASN A 162 8.13 -11.51 -5.71
CA ASN A 162 9.10 -10.52 -5.23
C ASN A 162 10.07 -11.14 -4.23
N LYS A 163 9.59 -12.01 -3.34
CA LYS A 163 10.47 -12.80 -2.45
C LYS A 163 11.40 -13.72 -3.24
N ALA A 164 10.91 -14.37 -4.29
CA ALA A 164 11.74 -15.22 -5.14
C ALA A 164 12.80 -14.43 -5.92
N LEU A 165 12.46 -13.23 -6.41
CA LEU A 165 13.34 -12.28 -7.10
C LEU A 165 14.48 -11.79 -6.19
N GLN A 166 14.17 -11.41 -4.95
CA GLN A 166 15.19 -10.96 -3.99
C GLN A 166 16.20 -12.07 -3.62
N ARG A 167 15.85 -13.33 -3.83
CA ARG A 167 16.68 -14.51 -3.48
C ARG A 167 17.45 -15.10 -4.66
N GLY A 168 17.32 -14.57 -5.88
CA GLY A 168 18.16 -15.03 -6.99
C GLY A 168 18.02 -14.22 -8.28
N ASN A 169 18.77 -14.61 -9.31
CA ASN A 169 18.76 -13.93 -10.60
C ASN A 169 17.55 -14.38 -11.44
N ILE A 170 16.34 -13.90 -11.12
CA ILE A 170 15.23 -13.90 -12.09
C ILE A 170 15.32 -12.58 -12.85
N CYS A 171 15.16 -12.62 -14.17
CA CYS A 171 15.18 -11.41 -14.97
C CYS A 171 13.93 -10.58 -14.65
N GLU A 172 14.10 -9.32 -14.23
CA GLU A 172 12.96 -8.40 -13.99
C GLU A 172 12.05 -8.27 -15.23
N GLN A 173 12.59 -8.52 -16.42
CA GLN A 173 11.86 -8.49 -17.69
C GLN A 173 10.82 -9.63 -17.82
N ASP A 174 11.05 -10.77 -17.17
CA ASP A 174 10.14 -11.92 -17.23
C ASP A 174 9.04 -11.85 -16.15
N THR A 175 9.21 -10.96 -15.16
CA THR A 175 8.33 -10.84 -13.98
C THR A 175 6.88 -10.56 -14.36
N ASP A 176 6.64 -9.60 -15.25
CA ASP A 176 5.28 -9.20 -15.64
C ASP A 176 4.55 -10.33 -16.38
N ASP A 177 5.24 -11.00 -17.30
CA ASP A 177 4.70 -12.16 -18.01
C ASP A 177 4.41 -13.33 -17.06
N MET A 178 5.32 -13.60 -16.12
CA MET A 178 5.10 -14.63 -15.09
C MET A 178 3.87 -14.32 -14.25
N LEU A 179 3.74 -13.08 -13.74
CA LEU A 179 2.59 -12.64 -12.96
C LEU A 179 1.31 -12.77 -13.76
N ARG A 180 1.28 -12.22 -14.97
CA ARG A 180 0.11 -12.24 -15.85
C ARG A 180 -0.38 -13.67 -16.12
N ALA A 181 0.53 -14.55 -16.57
CA ALA A 181 0.17 -15.93 -16.87
C ALA A 181 -0.29 -16.68 -15.63
N LYS A 182 0.41 -16.52 -14.50
CA LYS A 182 0.08 -17.26 -13.28
C LYS A 182 -1.20 -16.74 -12.62
N PHE A 183 -1.36 -15.43 -12.55
CA PHE A 183 -2.54 -14.76 -12.05
C PHE A 183 -3.79 -15.24 -12.77
N TRP A 184 -3.83 -15.15 -14.11
CA TRP A 184 -5.00 -15.58 -14.88
C TRP A 184 -5.27 -17.08 -14.76
N LYS A 185 -4.23 -17.92 -14.82
CA LYS A 185 -4.38 -19.39 -14.64
C LYS A 185 -4.90 -19.77 -13.25
N GLY A 186 -4.52 -19.00 -12.22
CA GLY A 186 -4.92 -19.24 -10.84
C GLY A 186 -6.24 -18.58 -10.43
N LEU A 187 -6.87 -17.75 -11.28
CA LEU A 187 -8.18 -17.17 -11.02
C LEU A 187 -9.25 -18.26 -10.84
N ARG A 188 -10.29 -17.92 -10.07
CA ARG A 188 -11.51 -18.75 -9.95
C ARG A 188 -12.09 -19.07 -11.34
N PRO A 189 -12.57 -20.30 -11.59
CA PRO A 189 -13.04 -20.72 -12.91
C PRO A 189 -14.08 -19.80 -13.53
N GLU A 190 -15.01 -19.26 -12.73
CA GLU A 190 -16.06 -18.38 -13.24
C GLU A 190 -15.50 -17.05 -13.77
N LEU A 191 -14.57 -16.43 -13.04
CA LEU A 191 -13.88 -15.21 -13.48
C LEU A 191 -12.98 -15.48 -14.69
N ARG A 192 -12.33 -16.65 -14.75
CA ARG A 192 -11.43 -17.02 -15.84
C ARG A 192 -12.17 -17.18 -17.19
N LYS A 193 -13.35 -17.81 -17.17
CA LYS A 193 -14.17 -18.01 -18.38
C LYS A 193 -14.57 -16.68 -19.02
N VAL A 194 -15.03 -15.72 -18.21
CA VAL A 194 -15.51 -14.42 -18.71
C VAL A 194 -14.37 -13.48 -19.12
N SER A 195 -13.16 -13.69 -18.58
CA SER A 195 -12.00 -12.81 -18.77
C SER A 195 -11.02 -13.24 -19.86
N MET A 196 -11.20 -14.40 -20.51
CA MET A 196 -10.26 -14.92 -21.52
C MET A 196 -9.89 -13.90 -22.60
N HIS A 197 -10.89 -13.18 -23.13
CA HIS A 197 -10.69 -12.15 -24.15
C HIS A 197 -9.88 -10.93 -23.66
N LYS A 198 -9.86 -10.65 -22.35
CA LYS A 198 -9.04 -9.60 -21.75
C LYS A 198 -7.60 -10.05 -21.60
N PHE A 199 -7.38 -11.29 -21.18
CA PHE A 199 -6.05 -11.88 -21.03
C PHE A 199 -5.26 -11.85 -22.34
N ASP A 200 -5.88 -12.20 -23.47
CA ASP A 200 -5.21 -12.21 -24.78
C ASP A 200 -4.80 -10.80 -25.26
N ARG A 201 -5.55 -9.78 -24.85
CA ARG A 201 -5.36 -8.39 -25.32
C ARG A 201 -4.43 -7.59 -24.41
N ILE A 202 -4.49 -7.83 -23.11
CA ILE A 202 -3.76 -7.05 -22.12
C ILE A 202 -2.41 -7.71 -21.86
N GLN A 203 -1.33 -6.97 -22.12
CA GLN A 203 0.04 -7.47 -21.97
C GLN A 203 0.65 -7.13 -20.63
N GLU A 204 0.12 -6.15 -19.90
CA GLU A 204 0.64 -5.74 -18.59
C GLU A 204 -0.20 -6.27 -17.44
N PHE A 205 0.48 -6.78 -16.41
CA PHE A 205 -0.16 -7.34 -15.22
C PHE A 205 -1.11 -6.35 -14.53
N ASN A 206 -0.66 -5.12 -14.26
CA ASN A 206 -1.46 -4.12 -13.55
C ASN A 206 -2.75 -3.75 -14.30
N GLN A 207 -2.67 -3.66 -15.63
CA GLN A 207 -3.85 -3.39 -16.47
C GLN A 207 -4.81 -4.59 -16.45
N LEU A 208 -4.27 -5.81 -16.44
CA LEU A 208 -5.08 -7.02 -16.35
C LEU A 208 -5.79 -7.09 -14.99
N LEU A 209 -5.10 -6.78 -13.90
CA LEU A 209 -5.65 -6.74 -12.55
C LEU A 209 -6.83 -5.78 -12.45
N ILE A 210 -6.70 -4.57 -13.01
CA ILE A 210 -7.80 -3.58 -13.05
C ILE A 210 -9.00 -4.15 -13.82
N ALA A 211 -8.77 -4.68 -15.02
CA ALA A 211 -9.85 -5.27 -15.83
C ALA A 211 -10.54 -6.45 -15.11
N MET A 212 -9.80 -7.23 -14.32
CA MET A 212 -10.37 -8.35 -13.56
C MET A 212 -11.22 -7.87 -12.38
N ARG A 213 -10.82 -6.78 -11.72
CA ARG A 213 -11.62 -6.16 -10.65
C ARG A 213 -12.94 -5.60 -11.17
N GLU A 214 -12.94 -5.01 -12.37
CA GLU A 214 -14.17 -4.56 -13.02
C GLU A 214 -15.13 -5.73 -13.31
N ILE A 215 -14.60 -6.85 -13.82
CA ILE A 215 -15.37 -8.07 -14.07
C ILE A 215 -15.90 -8.68 -12.77
N GLU A 216 -15.09 -8.72 -11.71
CA GLU A 216 -15.51 -9.24 -10.41
C GLU A 216 -16.67 -8.41 -9.82
N GLU A 217 -16.60 -7.08 -9.94
CA GLU A 217 -17.67 -6.20 -9.48
C GLU A 217 -18.96 -6.37 -10.30
N GLN A 218 -18.86 -6.48 -11.62
CA GLN A 218 -20.01 -6.79 -12.49
C GLN A 218 -20.66 -8.13 -12.09
N HIS A 219 -19.83 -9.16 -11.88
CA HIS A 219 -20.34 -10.47 -11.50
C HIS A 219 -21.01 -10.47 -10.12
N ARG A 220 -20.49 -9.68 -9.18
CA ARG A 220 -21.09 -9.48 -7.86
C ARG A 220 -22.46 -8.80 -7.96
N GLN A 221 -22.58 -7.76 -8.80
CA GLN A 221 -23.84 -7.07 -9.06
C GLN A 221 -24.88 -7.99 -9.70
N ASP A 222 -24.50 -8.77 -10.71
CA ASP A 222 -25.38 -9.72 -11.38
C ASP A 222 -25.88 -10.82 -10.43
N SER A 223 -25.01 -11.28 -9.52
CA SER A 223 -25.37 -12.29 -8.52
C SER A 223 -26.33 -11.72 -7.47
N ALA A 224 -26.08 -10.50 -6.99
CA ALA A 224 -26.96 -9.81 -6.05
C ALA A 224 -28.36 -9.53 -6.65
N LEU A 225 -28.44 -9.23 -7.96
CA LEU A 225 -29.72 -9.07 -8.65
C LEU A 225 -30.49 -10.40 -8.76
N LYS A 226 -29.79 -11.53 -8.96
CA LYS A 226 -30.38 -12.88 -8.97
C LYS A 226 -30.78 -13.38 -7.59
N GLU A 227 -30.07 -13.00 -6.54
CA GLU A 227 -30.45 -13.33 -5.15
C GLU A 227 -31.66 -12.52 -4.69
N LYS A 228 -31.75 -11.23 -5.05
CA LYS A 228 -32.94 -10.40 -4.77
C LYS A 228 -34.19 -10.88 -5.50
N SER A 229 -34.06 -11.52 -6.66
CA SER A 229 -35.18 -12.15 -7.35
C SER A 229 -35.53 -13.56 -6.83
N SER A 230 -34.71 -14.13 -5.95
CA SER A 230 -34.94 -15.46 -5.35
C SER A 230 -35.19 -15.45 -3.83
N THR A 231 -34.99 -14.31 -3.14
CA THR A 231 -35.41 -14.10 -1.73
C THR A 231 -36.79 -13.47 -1.56
N SER A 232 -37.50 -13.18 -2.65
CA SER A 232 -38.97 -13.14 -2.58
C SER A 232 -39.48 -14.57 -2.41
N SER A 233 -40.01 -14.87 -1.21
CA SER A 233 -41.05 -15.90 -1.10
C SER A 233 -42.12 -15.65 -2.18
N PRO A 234 -42.79 -16.68 -2.71
CA PRO A 234 -43.79 -16.51 -3.76
C PRO A 234 -45.06 -15.89 -3.16
N ASP A 235 -45.01 -14.61 -2.82
CA ASP A 235 -46.20 -13.79 -2.81
C ASP A 235 -46.61 -13.65 -4.27
N LYS A 236 -47.52 -14.54 -4.64
CA LYS A 236 -48.39 -14.40 -5.80
C LYS A 236 -48.73 -12.92 -5.93
N GLU A 237 -48.32 -12.30 -7.02
CA GLU A 237 -48.93 -11.05 -7.47
C GLU A 237 -50.44 -11.28 -7.46
N ASN A 238 -51.08 -10.78 -6.40
CA ASN A 238 -52.51 -10.82 -6.23
C ASN A 238 -53.03 -9.69 -7.10
N ILE A 239 -52.98 -9.90 -8.43
CA ILE A 239 -53.96 -9.28 -9.32
C ILE A 239 -55.29 -9.67 -8.70
N SER A 240 -56.02 -8.67 -8.20
CA SER A 240 -57.29 -8.90 -7.52
C SER A 240 -58.11 -9.85 -8.37
N LEU A 241 -58.68 -10.89 -7.73
CA LEU A 241 -59.48 -11.88 -8.44
C LEU A 241 -60.56 -11.16 -9.29
N ASP A 242 -61.10 -10.05 -8.78
CA ASP A 242 -62.04 -9.17 -9.45
C ASP A 242 -61.48 -8.56 -10.74
N GLU A 243 -60.27 -7.99 -10.73
CA GLU A 243 -59.64 -7.40 -11.93
C GLU A 243 -59.39 -8.45 -13.01
N LYS A 244 -59.03 -9.68 -12.61
CA LYS A 244 -58.83 -10.78 -13.56
C LYS A 244 -60.16 -11.26 -14.15
N THR A 245 -61.25 -11.27 -13.37
CA THR A 245 -62.60 -11.56 -13.90
C THR A 245 -63.09 -10.46 -14.83
N GLU A 246 -62.85 -9.19 -14.49
CA GLU A 246 -63.24 -8.04 -15.32
C GLU A 246 -62.48 -8.01 -16.64
N LEU A 247 -61.15 -8.24 -16.62
CA LEU A 247 -60.35 -8.35 -17.84
C LEU A 247 -60.82 -9.52 -18.72
N LYS A 248 -61.17 -10.67 -18.13
CA LYS A 248 -61.72 -11.81 -18.88
C LYS A 248 -63.06 -11.49 -19.52
N ALA A 249 -63.95 -10.81 -18.78
CA ALA A 249 -65.26 -10.39 -19.29
C ALA A 249 -65.12 -9.37 -20.42
N MET A 250 -64.16 -8.44 -20.30
CA MET A 250 -63.91 -7.42 -21.32
C MET A 250 -63.32 -8.03 -22.60
N VAL A 251 -62.41 -8.98 -22.48
CA VAL A 251 -61.86 -9.75 -23.62
C VAL A 251 -62.98 -10.55 -24.31
N GLN A 252 -63.82 -11.27 -23.57
CA GLN A 252 -64.93 -12.02 -24.17
C GLN A 252 -65.93 -11.12 -24.90
N LYS A 253 -66.23 -9.94 -24.35
CA LYS A 253 -67.11 -8.96 -25.00
C LYS A 253 -66.50 -8.40 -26.28
N LEU A 254 -65.20 -8.11 -26.29
CA LEU A 254 -64.48 -7.66 -27.49
C LEU A 254 -64.43 -8.75 -28.56
N THR A 255 -64.22 -10.01 -28.18
CA THR A 255 -64.22 -11.14 -29.13
C THR A 255 -65.61 -11.34 -29.74
N ALA A 256 -66.68 -11.22 -28.95
CA ALA A 256 -68.05 -11.30 -29.47
C ALA A 256 -68.37 -10.16 -30.46
N GLN A 257 -67.95 -8.92 -30.15
CA GLN A 257 -68.16 -7.77 -31.03
C GLN A 257 -67.37 -7.86 -32.34
N LEU A 258 -66.19 -8.49 -32.32
CA LEU A 258 -65.41 -8.75 -33.53
C LEU A 258 -66.08 -9.80 -34.42
N GLN A 259 -66.60 -10.88 -33.84
CA GLN A 259 -67.35 -11.91 -34.60
C GLN A 259 -68.64 -11.36 -35.20
N GLU A 260 -69.36 -10.51 -34.48
CA GLU A 260 -70.59 -9.88 -34.97
C GLU A 260 -70.31 -8.91 -36.14
N LYS A 261 -69.17 -8.21 -36.11
CA LYS A 261 -68.71 -7.36 -37.22
C LYS A 261 -68.26 -8.18 -38.44
N GLU A 262 -67.59 -9.31 -38.25
CA GLU A 262 -67.20 -10.19 -39.36
C GLU A 262 -68.42 -10.81 -40.07
N THR A 263 -69.50 -11.13 -39.35
CA THR A 263 -70.73 -11.68 -39.95
C THR A 263 -71.62 -10.67 -40.67
N ARG A 264 -71.34 -9.36 -40.58
CA ARG A 264 -72.10 -8.28 -41.21
C ARG A 264 -71.43 -7.64 -42.43
N THR A 265 -70.35 -8.25 -42.91
CA THR A 265 -69.60 -7.87 -44.13
C THR A 265 -69.78 -8.93 -45.19
#